data_AF-A0A7I8BJ67-F1
#
_entry.id   AF-A0A7I8BJ67-F1
#
_cell.length_a   1.000
_cell.length_b   1.000
_cell.length_c   1.000
_cell.angle_alpha   90.00
_cell.angle_beta   90.00
_cell.angle_gamma   90.00
#
_symmetry.space_group_name_H-M   'P 1'
#
loop_
_entity.id
_entity.type
_entity.pdbx_description
1 polymer ?
#
loop_
_entity_poly.entity_id
_entity_poly.type
_entity_poly.pdbx_seq_one_letter_code
_entity_poly.pdbx_strand_id
1 'polypeptide(L)'
;MNRKAIPQDVQARLLAESRRRCAVCYGLHKDLKVKRGQLAHLDQNSSNNNPENIVFLCFDHHDIYDSTTRQSKNLTHGEILTYHKQLLEDLQRQWSSGEFSAPPPPAPISVILNVQNTGGAGGAGGMFGGGGGGGGAPGGSGGDGGQASSFPELKA
;
A
#
# COMPACT_ATOMS: atom_id res chain seq x y z
N MET A 1 -30.95 -3.39 -4.16
CA MET A 1 -30.69 -1.93 -4.17
C MET A 1 -29.39 -1.67 -4.89
N ASN A 2 -29.40 -0.84 -5.94
CA ASN A 2 -28.21 -0.49 -6.72
C ASN A 2 -27.33 0.43 -5.87
N ARG A 3 -26.35 -0.13 -5.17
CA ARG A 3 -25.39 0.67 -4.38
C ARG A 3 -24.61 1.53 -5.37
N LYS A 4 -24.62 2.85 -5.18
CA LYS A 4 -23.75 3.73 -5.94
C LYS A 4 -22.33 3.50 -5.43
N ALA A 5 -21.42 3.13 -6.32
CA ALA A 5 -20.02 3.06 -5.96
C ALA A 5 -19.52 4.47 -5.62
N ILE A 6 -18.62 4.57 -4.64
CA ILE A 6 -17.86 5.80 -4.42
C ILE A 6 -17.00 6.02 -5.67
N PRO A 7 -16.98 7.23 -6.26
CA PRO A 7 -16.10 7.54 -7.39
C PRO A 7 -14.63 7.23 -7.07
N GLN A 8 -13.88 6.69 -8.04
CA GLN A 8 -12.50 6.23 -7.79
C GLN A 8 -11.55 7.35 -7.35
N ASP A 9 -11.74 8.55 -7.88
CA ASP A 9 -11.01 9.77 -7.49
C ASP A 9 -11.24 10.14 -6.02
N VAL A 10 -12.50 10.06 -5.56
CA VAL A 10 -12.87 10.29 -4.16
C VAL A 10 -12.24 9.23 -3.27
N GLN A 11 -12.27 7.96 -3.67
CA GLN A 11 -11.64 6.88 -2.91
C GLN A 11 -10.13 7.10 -2.77
N ALA A 12 -9.44 7.41 -3.88
CA ALA A 12 -8.00 7.63 -3.90
C ALA A 12 -7.62 8.81 -3.00
N ARG A 13 -8.36 9.92 -3.08
CA ARG A 13 -8.16 11.10 -2.25
C ARG A 13 -8.30 10.79 -0.76
N LEU A 14 -9.40 10.18 -0.34
CA LEU A 14 -9.65 9.89 1.08
C LEU A 14 -8.64 8.89 1.66
N LEU A 15 -8.22 7.90 0.87
CA LEU A 15 -7.18 6.95 1.28
C LEU A 15 -5.80 7.62 1.42
N ALA A 16 -5.50 8.60 0.57
CA ALA A 16 -4.26 9.37 0.63
C ALA A 16 -4.26 10.37 1.80
N GLU A 17 -5.34 11.13 2.00
CA GLU A 17 -5.50 12.09 3.10
C GLU A 17 -5.40 11.39 4.46
N SER A 18 -6.11 10.27 4.64
CA SER A 18 -6.01 9.46 5.86
C SER A 18 -4.71 8.66 5.96
N ARG A 19 -3.92 8.57 4.87
CA ARG A 19 -2.73 7.71 4.74
C ARG A 19 -3.00 6.28 5.16
N ARG A 20 -4.21 5.75 4.93
CA ARG A 20 -4.66 4.44 5.42
C ARG A 20 -4.48 4.25 6.94
N ARG A 21 -4.71 5.30 7.72
CA ARG A 21 -4.76 5.27 9.19
C ARG A 21 -6.21 5.31 9.64
N CYS A 22 -6.58 4.38 10.53
CA CYS A 22 -7.93 4.33 11.05
C CYS A 22 -8.15 5.48 12.05
N ALA A 23 -9.19 6.28 11.81
CA ALA A 23 -9.58 7.38 12.70
C ALA A 23 -9.78 6.89 14.14
N VAL A 24 -10.47 5.77 14.34
CA VAL A 24 -10.78 5.23 15.67
C VAL A 24 -9.54 4.70 16.39
N CYS A 25 -8.67 3.93 15.72
CA CYS A 25 -7.40 3.50 16.31
C CYS A 25 -6.57 4.68 16.80
N TYR A 26 -6.54 5.75 16.02
CA TYR A 26 -5.85 6.98 16.38
C TYR A 26 -6.56 7.71 17.55
N GLY A 27 -7.88 7.83 17.52
CA GLY A 27 -8.66 8.48 18.58
C GLY A 27 -8.50 7.81 19.94
N LEU A 28 -8.51 6.48 19.97
CA LEU A 28 -8.43 5.69 21.20
C LEU A 28 -7.00 5.50 21.72
N HIS A 29 -6.02 5.34 20.82
CA HIS A 29 -4.66 4.90 21.19
C HIS A 29 -3.53 5.69 20.54
N LYS A 30 -3.83 6.75 19.78
CA LYS A 30 -2.86 7.48 18.94
C LYS A 30 -2.07 6.56 18.00
N ASP A 31 -2.69 5.46 17.59
CA ASP A 31 -2.05 4.48 16.70
C ASP A 31 -1.99 4.99 15.26
N LEU A 32 -0.80 5.44 14.86
CA LEU A 32 -0.45 5.89 13.52
C LEU A 32 0.16 4.77 12.66
N LYS A 33 -0.19 3.50 12.88
CA LYS A 33 0.20 2.40 11.98
C LYS A 33 -0.72 2.32 10.77
N VAL A 34 -0.16 1.95 9.61
CA VAL A 34 -0.95 1.63 8.40
C VAL A 34 -1.89 0.47 8.74
N LYS A 35 -3.17 0.62 8.41
CA LYS A 35 -4.18 -0.44 8.63
C LYS A 35 -4.73 -0.95 7.31
N ARG A 36 -5.18 -2.22 7.33
CA ARG A 36 -6.08 -2.76 6.31
C ARG A 36 -7.51 -2.40 6.71
N GLY A 37 -8.29 -1.92 5.75
CA GLY A 37 -9.58 -1.32 6.05
C GLY A 37 -10.35 -0.91 4.81
N GLN A 38 -11.48 -0.26 5.04
CA GLN A 38 -12.43 0.18 4.03
C GLN A 38 -12.93 1.60 4.32
N LEU A 39 -13.52 2.21 3.29
CA LEU A 39 -14.20 3.49 3.39
C LEU A 39 -15.63 3.25 3.87
N ALA A 40 -15.96 3.81 5.03
CA ALA A 40 -17.28 3.74 5.66
C ALA A 40 -18.06 5.04 5.42
N HIS A 41 -19.36 4.91 5.15
CA HIS A 41 -20.27 6.05 5.12
C HIS A 41 -20.74 6.35 6.54
N LEU A 42 -20.51 7.57 7.00
CA LEU A 42 -20.80 8.07 8.34
C LEU A 42 -22.30 8.22 8.64
N ASP A 43 -23.13 8.36 7.61
CA ASP A 43 -24.59 8.39 7.70
C ASP A 43 -25.23 7.01 7.43
N GLN A 44 -24.41 5.97 7.23
CA GLN A 44 -24.83 4.62 6.83
C GLN A 44 -25.62 4.59 5.49
N ASN A 45 -25.61 5.67 4.72
CA ASN A 45 -26.29 5.77 3.44
C ASN A 45 -25.29 5.66 2.28
N SER A 46 -25.21 4.47 1.70
CA SER A 46 -24.35 4.17 0.54
C SER A 46 -24.63 5.00 -0.74
N SER A 47 -25.67 5.83 -0.77
CA SER A 47 -25.93 6.75 -1.88
C SER A 47 -25.31 8.13 -1.69
N ASN A 48 -24.86 8.47 -0.47
CA ASN A 48 -24.28 9.76 -0.14
C ASN A 48 -22.75 9.72 -0.28
N ASN A 49 -22.29 9.89 -1.51
CA ASN A 49 -20.87 9.89 -1.86
C ASN A 49 -20.13 11.21 -1.51
N ASN A 50 -20.67 12.03 -0.61
CA ASN A 50 -19.97 13.24 -0.18
C ASN A 50 -18.67 12.84 0.56
N PRO A 51 -17.49 13.33 0.13
CA PRO A 51 -16.22 12.98 0.77
C PRO A 51 -16.18 13.27 2.27
N GLU A 52 -16.89 14.30 2.75
CA GLU A 52 -16.94 14.63 4.20
C GLU A 52 -17.73 13.59 5.02
N ASN A 53 -18.60 12.83 4.36
CA ASN A 53 -19.40 11.75 4.94
C ASN A 53 -18.69 10.39 4.84
N ILE A 54 -17.49 10.33 4.29
CA ILE A 54 -16.77 9.07 4.07
C ILE A 54 -15.46 9.10 4.83
N VAL A 55 -15.22 8.07 5.64
CA VAL A 55 -14.02 7.95 6.46
C VAL A 55 -13.35 6.60 6.28
N PHE A 56 -12.03 6.57 6.40
CA PHE A 56 -11.29 5.31 6.40
C PHE A 56 -11.25 4.68 7.79
N LEU A 57 -11.69 3.42 7.90
CA LEU A 57 -11.64 2.62 9.11
C LEU A 57 -10.94 1.29 8.84
N CYS A 58 -10.20 0.78 9.83
CA CYS A 58 -9.71 -0.61 9.76
C CYS A 58 -10.88 -1.59 9.88
N PHE A 59 -10.71 -2.82 9.39
CA PHE A 59 -11.80 -3.80 9.40
C PHE A 59 -12.42 -3.99 10.79
N ASP A 60 -11.60 -4.12 11.83
CA ASP A 60 -12.09 -4.29 13.20
C ASP A 60 -13.05 -3.17 13.65
N HIS A 61 -12.70 -1.91 13.39
CA HIS A 61 -13.54 -0.77 13.78
C HIS A 61 -14.67 -0.50 12.77
N HIS A 62 -14.47 -0.87 11.50
CA HIS A 62 -15.51 -0.82 10.49
C HIS A 62 -16.66 -1.76 10.88
N ASP A 63 -16.34 -2.98 11.29
CA ASP A 63 -17.32 -3.98 11.72
C ASP A 63 -18.05 -3.54 12.98
N ILE A 64 -17.34 -2.98 13.97
CA ILE A 64 -17.97 -2.42 15.19
C ILE A 64 -18.96 -1.31 14.83
N TYR A 65 -18.58 -0.42 13.91
CA TYR A 65 -19.40 0.70 13.49
C TYR A 65 -20.64 0.29 12.68
N ASP A 66 -20.50 -0.66 11.76
CA ASP A 66 -21.60 -1.18 10.95
C ASP A 66 -22.49 -2.17 11.72
N SER A 67 -21.97 -2.76 12.80
CA SER A 67 -22.75 -3.66 13.65
C SER A 67 -23.86 -2.92 14.41
N THR A 68 -24.80 -3.69 14.93
CA THR A 68 -25.75 -3.23 15.96
C THR A 68 -25.72 -4.23 17.10
N THR A 69 -25.30 -3.82 18.30
CA THR A 69 -25.34 -4.68 19.49
C THR A 69 -26.33 -4.13 20.52
N ARG A 70 -26.90 -5.01 21.35
CA ARG A 70 -27.78 -4.64 22.47
C ARG A 70 -27.05 -4.55 23.82
N GLN A 71 -25.78 -4.96 23.87
CA GLN A 71 -25.01 -5.13 25.10
C GLN A 71 -24.02 -3.98 25.33
N SER A 72 -23.42 -3.45 24.27
CA SER A 72 -22.50 -2.32 24.31
C SER A 72 -22.99 -1.18 23.44
N LYS A 73 -22.55 0.04 23.76
CA LYS A 73 -22.69 1.17 22.82
C LYS A 73 -21.73 0.96 21.66
N ASN A 74 -22.24 1.06 20.45
CA ASN A 74 -21.40 1.06 19.26
C ASN A 74 -20.77 2.42 19.05
N LEU A 75 -19.75 2.46 18.18
CA LEU A 75 -19.11 3.69 17.77
C LEU A 75 -20.15 4.64 17.18
N THR A 76 -20.18 5.87 17.69
CA THR A 76 -21.10 6.88 17.20
C THR A 76 -20.50 7.67 16.04
N HIS A 77 -21.38 8.23 15.21
CA HIS A 77 -20.99 9.18 14.17
C HIS A 77 -20.10 10.32 14.71
N GLY A 78 -20.48 10.91 15.85
CA GLY A 78 -19.77 12.03 16.45
C GLY A 78 -18.36 11.68 16.93
N GLU A 79 -18.17 10.48 17.49
CA GLU A 79 -16.85 9.98 17.90
C GLU A 79 -15.93 9.83 16.68
N ILE A 80 -16.41 9.14 15.64
CA ILE A 80 -15.60 8.89 14.45
C ILE A 80 -15.23 10.20 13.75
N LEU A 81 -16.18 11.13 13.60
CA LEU A 81 -15.91 12.44 12.99
C LEU A 81 -14.87 13.23 13.80
N THR A 82 -14.99 13.23 15.13
CA THR A 82 -14.03 13.91 16.02
C THR A 82 -12.63 13.32 15.85
N TYR A 83 -12.51 11.99 15.88
CA TYR A 83 -11.22 11.32 15.73
C TYR A 83 -10.63 11.48 14.34
N HIS A 84 -11.47 11.49 13.30
CA HIS A 84 -11.04 11.70 11.92
C HIS A 84 -10.45 13.10 11.74
N LYS A 85 -11.12 14.14 12.26
CA LYS A 85 -10.61 15.51 12.22
C LYS A 85 -9.25 15.63 12.92
N GLN A 86 -9.14 15.10 14.13
CA GLN A 86 -7.88 15.12 14.88
C GLN A 86 -6.76 14.37 14.14
N LEU A 87 -7.06 13.23 13.52
CA LEU A 87 -6.10 12.47 12.73
C LEU A 87 -5.57 13.30 11.55
N LEU A 88 -6.46 13.92 10.77
CA LEU A 88 -6.06 14.72 9.61
C LEU A 88 -5.22 15.94 10.02
N GLU A 89 -5.62 16.65 11.08
CA GLU A 89 -4.86 17.78 11.61
C GLU A 89 -3.44 17.38 12.04
N ASP A 90 -3.30 16.25 12.71
CA ASP A 90 -1.99 15.73 13.13
C ASP A 90 -1.13 15.24 11.96
N LEU A 91 -1.73 14.55 10.99
CA LEU A 91 -1.01 14.13 9.78
C LEU A 91 -0.53 15.33 8.97
N GLN A 92 -1.35 16.37 8.86
CA GLN A 92 -1.00 17.61 8.19
C GLN A 92 0.14 18.33 8.93
N ARG A 93 0.07 18.39 10.26
CA ARG A 93 1.14 18.96 11.09
C ARG A 93 2.46 18.22 10.89
N GLN A 94 2.47 16.89 11.00
CA GLN A 94 3.67 16.06 10.85
C GLN A 94 4.26 16.12 9.42
N TRP A 95 3.41 16.31 8.41
CA TRP A 95 3.88 16.55 7.05
C TRP A 95 4.54 17.92 6.90
N SER A 96 3.92 18.93 7.49
CA SER A 96 4.41 20.32 7.41
C SER A 96 5.68 20.53 8.23
N SER A 97 5.87 19.75 9.31
CA SER A 97 7.08 19.77 10.14
C SER A 97 8.25 18.99 9.52
N GLY A 98 8.03 18.21 8.46
CA GLY A 98 9.05 17.36 7.85
C GLY A 98 9.42 16.13 8.71
N GLU A 99 8.65 15.80 9.74
CA GLU A 99 8.92 14.65 10.63
C GLU A 99 8.79 13.29 9.93
N PHE A 100 8.11 13.24 8.77
CA PHE A 100 8.19 12.10 7.86
C PHE A 100 9.48 12.16 7.04
N SER A 101 10.62 12.17 7.73
CA SER A 101 11.91 11.88 7.11
C SER A 101 11.85 10.47 6.51
N ALA A 102 12.40 10.31 5.31
CA ALA A 102 12.51 9.01 4.66
C ALA A 102 13.06 7.97 5.65
N PRO A 103 12.64 6.69 5.57
CA PRO A 103 13.29 5.65 6.35
C PRO A 103 14.81 5.82 6.17
N PRO A 104 15.61 5.77 7.26
CA PRO A 104 17.05 5.91 7.14
C PRO A 104 17.51 4.94 6.04
N PRO A 105 18.39 5.38 5.12
CA PRO A 105 18.85 4.50 4.05
C PRO A 105 19.31 3.19 4.69
N PRO A 106 18.95 2.02 4.11
CA PRO A 106 19.41 0.75 4.66
C PRO A 106 20.93 0.81 4.80
N ALA A 107 21.44 0.48 5.98
CA ALA A 107 22.88 0.41 6.21
C ALA A 107 23.51 -0.48 5.12
N PRO A 108 24.70 -0.14 4.61
CA PRO A 108 25.36 -0.98 3.60
C PRO A 108 25.53 -2.39 4.16
N ILE A 109 24.97 -3.37 3.46
CA ILE A 109 25.18 -4.79 3.77
C ILE A 109 26.64 -5.10 3.41
N SER A 110 27.49 -5.27 4.41
CA SER A 110 28.84 -5.79 4.23
C SER A 110 28.77 -7.27 3.87
N VAL A 111 28.60 -7.59 2.59
CA VAL A 111 28.73 -8.95 2.09
C VAL A 111 30.23 -9.28 2.06
N ILE A 112 30.72 -9.94 3.12
CA ILE A 112 32.05 -10.57 3.07
C ILE A 112 31.89 -11.86 2.27
N LEU A 113 32.15 -11.80 0.96
CA LEU A 113 32.29 -12.98 0.10
C LEU A 113 33.60 -13.69 0.46
N ASN A 114 33.52 -14.68 1.36
CA ASN A 114 34.58 -15.68 1.50
C ASN A 114 34.49 -16.67 0.34
N VAL A 115 34.88 -16.24 -0.87
CA VAL A 115 35.15 -17.16 -1.98
C VAL A 115 36.46 -17.89 -1.68
N GLN A 116 36.35 -19.10 -1.16
CA GLN A 116 37.45 -20.05 -1.20
C GLN A 116 37.50 -20.64 -2.60
N ASN A 117 38.38 -20.07 -3.44
CA ASN A 117 38.71 -20.67 -4.73
C ASN A 117 39.48 -21.97 -4.46
N THR A 118 38.76 -23.09 -4.44
CA THR A 118 39.35 -24.43 -4.45
C THR A 118 39.80 -24.72 -5.88
N GLY A 119 40.97 -24.19 -6.24
CA GLY A 119 41.66 -24.54 -7.48
C GLY A 119 42.00 -26.02 -7.46
N GLY A 120 41.16 -26.83 -8.12
CA GLY A 120 41.43 -28.24 -8.36
C GLY A 120 42.56 -28.42 -9.39
N ALA A 121 43.56 -29.21 -9.02
CA ALA A 121 44.65 -29.61 -9.91
C ALA A 121 44.11 -30.39 -11.12
N GLY A 122 44.60 -30.03 -12.31
CA GLY A 122 44.26 -30.69 -13.57
C GLY A 122 44.60 -32.18 -13.55
N GLY A 123 43.61 -33.01 -13.88
CA GLY A 123 43.79 -34.42 -14.21
C GLY A 123 43.91 -34.60 -15.72
N ALA A 124 44.91 -35.36 -16.15
CA ALA A 124 45.14 -35.73 -17.54
C ALA A 124 44.44 -37.06 -17.90
N GLY A 125 43.85 -37.13 -19.10
CA GLY A 125 43.76 -38.35 -19.91
C GLY A 125 42.37 -39.01 -20.10
N GLY A 126 42.07 -39.40 -21.36
CA GLY A 126 41.01 -40.33 -21.77
C GLY A 126 39.88 -39.69 -22.61
N MET A 127 39.97 -39.47 -23.93
CA MET A 127 40.05 -40.40 -25.08
C MET A 127 38.71 -41.16 -25.36
N PHE A 128 38.17 -40.94 -26.59
CA PHE A 128 37.19 -41.66 -27.45
C PHE A 128 35.66 -41.74 -27.19
N GLY A 129 34.91 -41.45 -28.28
CA GLY A 129 33.55 -41.91 -28.64
C GLY A 129 32.49 -40.80 -28.58
N GLY A 130 31.76 -40.38 -29.61
CA GLY A 130 31.39 -40.98 -30.89
C GLY A 130 29.85 -40.98 -31.02
N GLY A 131 29.28 -40.12 -31.89
CA GLY A 131 27.84 -40.06 -32.24
C GLY A 131 27.09 -38.93 -31.53
N GLY A 132 26.20 -38.14 -32.13
CA GLY A 132 25.53 -38.19 -33.43
C GLY A 132 24.13 -37.58 -33.27
N GLY A 133 23.75 -36.62 -34.13
CA GLY A 133 22.39 -36.05 -34.25
C GLY A 133 22.12 -34.86 -33.30
N GLY A 134 21.49 -33.76 -33.69
CA GLY A 134 20.81 -33.38 -34.92
C GLY A 134 19.64 -32.45 -34.57
N GLY A 135 19.62 -31.25 -35.15
CA GLY A 135 18.37 -30.55 -35.53
C GLY A 135 17.71 -29.55 -34.56
N GLY A 136 17.65 -28.28 -35.00
CA GLY A 136 16.52 -27.33 -34.86
C GLY A 136 16.30 -26.70 -33.47
N ALA A 137 16.06 -25.41 -33.28
CA ALA A 137 15.67 -24.32 -34.19
C ALA A 137 15.95 -22.95 -33.50
N PRO A 138 16.06 -21.85 -34.28
CA PRO A 138 16.08 -20.49 -33.74
C PRO A 138 14.69 -19.82 -33.85
N GLY A 139 14.32 -19.02 -32.85
CA GLY A 139 13.20 -18.09 -32.90
C GLY A 139 12.95 -17.53 -31.50
N GLY A 140 12.65 -16.27 -31.25
CA GLY A 140 12.47 -15.06 -32.06
C GLY A 140 12.20 -13.94 -31.02
N SER A 141 12.90 -12.82 -31.12
CA SER A 141 12.34 -11.50 -31.46
C SER A 141 11.34 -10.87 -30.47
N GLY A 142 11.78 -9.75 -29.88
CA GLY A 142 11.05 -8.47 -29.98
C GLY A 142 10.22 -8.02 -28.78
N GLY A 143 10.43 -6.77 -28.35
CA GLY A 143 9.44 -6.01 -27.59
C GLY A 143 9.95 -4.89 -26.68
N ASP A 144 10.51 -3.83 -27.26
CA ASP A 144 10.74 -2.53 -26.60
C ASP A 144 9.44 -1.72 -26.40
N GLY A 145 9.48 -0.78 -25.45
CA GLY A 145 8.57 0.37 -25.33
C GLY A 145 7.61 0.29 -24.14
N GLY A 146 7.67 1.11 -23.10
CA GLY A 146 8.06 2.52 -23.04
C GLY A 146 6.85 3.40 -23.36
N GLN A 147 6.04 3.75 -22.35
CA GLN A 147 5.23 4.97 -22.36
C GLN A 147 5.22 5.59 -20.97
N ALA A 148 5.97 6.68 -20.85
CA ALA A 148 5.82 7.66 -19.79
C ALA A 148 4.55 8.46 -20.05
N SER A 149 3.57 8.37 -19.16
CA SER A 149 2.43 9.29 -19.16
C SER A 149 2.89 10.64 -18.59
N SER A 150 3.06 11.58 -19.52
CA SER A 150 3.24 13.01 -19.32
C SER A 150 2.17 13.62 -18.40
N PHE A 151 2.61 14.27 -17.32
CA PHE A 151 1.80 15.16 -16.50
C PHE A 151 1.65 16.51 -17.22
N PRO A 152 0.44 17.10 -17.31
CA PRO A 152 0.29 18.47 -17.76
C PRO A 152 0.71 19.47 -16.67
N GLU A 153 1.60 20.35 -17.10
CA GLU A 153 2.11 21.54 -16.42
C GLU A 153 0.98 22.54 -16.14
N LEU A 154 0.70 22.80 -14.86
CA LEU A 154 -0.13 23.94 -14.45
C LEU A 154 0.77 25.18 -14.38
N LYS A 155 0.56 26.08 -15.35
CA LYS A 155 1.20 27.40 -15.38
C LYS A 155 0.41 28.41 -14.55
N ALA A 156 1.19 29.14 -13.75
CA ALA A 156 1.00 30.46 -13.12
C ALA A 156 -0.18 30.63 -12.16
#